data_AF-A0A0D8IB72-F1
#
_entry.id   AF-A0A0D8IB72-F1
#
_cell.length_a   1.000
_cell.length_b   1.000
_cell.length_c   1.000
_cell.angle_alpha   90.00
_cell.angle_beta   90.00
_cell.angle_gamma   90.00
#
_symmetry.space_group_name_H-M   'P 1'
#
loop_
_entity.id
_entity.type
_entity.pdbx_description
1 polymer ?
#
loop_
_entity_poly.entity_id
_entity_poly.type
_entity_poly.pdbx_seq_one_letter_code
_entity_poly.pdbx_strand_id
1 'polypeptide(L)'
;MSVKRILSKLLKKKEHQSDHIQVELNGLDIRMQRVTSPEIPHEVTVVVPRAEIREKYDDNGHLIEKEIILNSITVVHAPRHPLADPPSPPPEIPVRRQVSNFQQKV
;
A
#
# COMPACT_ATOMS: atom_id res chain seq x y z
N MET A 1 -21.85 -6.73 -35.30
CA MET A 1 -20.99 -6.33 -34.16
C MET A 1 -19.69 -5.76 -34.70
N SER A 2 -19.34 -4.52 -34.32
CA SER A 2 -18.38 -3.70 -35.05
C SER A 2 -16.92 -4.01 -34.68
N VAL A 3 -16.13 -4.37 -35.69
CA VAL A 3 -14.67 -4.60 -35.65
C VAL A 3 -13.91 -3.46 -34.96
N LYS A 4 -14.47 -2.24 -35.01
CA LYS A 4 -13.97 -1.05 -34.30
C LYS A 4 -13.80 -1.26 -32.78
N ARG A 5 -14.65 -2.09 -32.15
CA ARG A 5 -14.61 -2.37 -30.71
C ARG A 5 -13.48 -3.33 -30.31
N ILE A 6 -12.98 -4.12 -31.27
CA ILE A 6 -11.87 -5.06 -31.06
C ILE A 6 -10.55 -4.30 -31.26
N LEU A 7 -10.44 -3.48 -32.31
CA LEU A 7 -9.27 -2.62 -32.53
C LEU A 7 -9.06 -1.62 -31.39
N SER A 8 -10.14 -0.99 -30.88
CA SER A 8 -10.02 -0.01 -29.79
C SER A 8 -9.56 -0.62 -28.47
N LYS A 9 -9.77 -1.92 -28.24
CA LYS A 9 -9.22 -2.64 -27.09
C LYS A 9 -7.73 -2.94 -27.24
N LEU A 10 -7.24 -3.20 -28.45
CA LEU A 10 -5.80 -3.40 -28.70
C LEU A 10 -5.01 -2.08 -28.69
N LEU A 11 -5.63 -0.97 -29.05
CA LEU A 11 -5.01 0.36 -29.10
C LEU A 11 -5.10 1.14 -27.77
N LYS A 12 -5.70 0.56 -26.73
CA LYS A 12 -5.82 1.21 -25.42
C LYS A 12 -4.43 1.23 -24.77
N LYS A 13 -3.73 2.36 -24.96
CA LYS A 13 -2.46 2.67 -24.30
C LYS A 13 -2.62 2.39 -22.81
N LYS A 14 -1.83 1.47 -22.24
CA LYS A 14 -1.81 1.28 -20.79
C LYS A 14 -1.40 2.62 -20.18
N GLU A 15 -2.34 3.28 -19.54
CA GLU A 15 -2.02 4.43 -18.72
C GLU A 15 -1.16 3.92 -17.56
N HIS A 16 0.01 4.53 -17.41
CA HIS A 16 0.89 4.26 -16.30
C HIS A 16 0.73 5.41 -15.32
N GLN A 17 0.57 5.08 -14.05
CA GLN A 17 0.67 6.06 -12.99
C GLN A 17 2.13 6.18 -12.58
N SER A 18 2.60 7.40 -12.32
CA SER A 18 3.91 7.64 -11.75
C SER A 18 3.77 8.41 -10.45
N ASP A 19 4.34 7.87 -9.38
CA ASP A 19 4.43 8.52 -8.09
C ASP A 19 5.88 8.99 -7.88
N HIS A 20 6.05 10.21 -7.37
CA HIS A 20 7.35 10.77 -7.04
C HIS A 20 7.28 11.48 -5.69
N ILE A 21 8.16 11.09 -4.77
CA ILE A 21 8.32 11.70 -3.45
C ILE A 21 9.78 12.07 -3.27
N GLN A 22 10.01 13.27 -2.75
CA GLN A 22 11.30 13.74 -2.29
C GLN A 22 11.12 14.31 -0.87
N VAL A 23 11.93 13.84 0.07
CA VAL A 23 12.02 14.38 1.43
C VAL A 23 13.42 14.95 1.60
N GLU A 24 13.50 16.27 1.65
CA GLU A 24 14.74 17.00 1.87
C GLU A 24 14.72 17.63 3.26
N LEU A 25 15.64 17.18 4.11
CA LEU A 25 15.88 17.65 5.46
C LEU A 25 17.37 17.93 5.60
N ASN A 26 17.78 18.62 6.65
CA ASN A 26 19.14 19.15 6.78
C ASN A 26 20.22 18.04 6.69
N GLY A 27 20.83 17.89 5.51
CA GLY A 27 21.79 16.81 5.20
C GLY A 27 21.19 15.45 4.79
N LEU A 28 19.87 15.35 4.63
CA LEU A 28 19.14 14.13 4.26
C LEU A 28 18.25 14.37 3.04
N ASP A 29 18.44 13.58 1.99
CA ASP A 29 17.59 13.59 0.80
C ASP A 29 17.10 12.16 0.52
N ILE A 30 15.80 11.93 0.67
CA ILE A 30 15.14 10.66 0.37
C ILE A 30 14.28 10.85 -0.87
N ARG A 31 14.57 10.08 -1.92
CA ARG A 31 13.79 10.09 -3.15
C ARG A 31 13.16 8.73 -3.39
N MET A 32 11.86 8.72 -3.66
CA MET A 32 11.12 7.54 -4.08
C MET A 32 10.38 7.85 -5.38
N GLN A 33 10.62 7.05 -6.41
CA GLN A 33 9.88 7.11 -7.65
C GLN A 33 9.33 5.73 -7.97
N ARG A 34 8.08 5.67 -8.40
CA ARG A 34 7.42 4.42 -8.77
C ARG A 34 6.57 4.62 -10.01
N VAL A 35 6.61 3.63 -10.90
CA VAL A 35 5.66 3.51 -12.02
C VAL A 35 4.74 2.34 -11.73
N THR A 36 3.43 2.58 -11.77
CA THR A 36 2.40 1.64 -11.31
C THR A 36 1.24 1.56 -12.31
N SER A 37 0.41 0.52 -12.18
CA SER A 37 -0.86 0.44 -12.90
C SER A 37 -1.92 1.23 -12.13
N PRO A 38 -2.70 2.11 -12.79
CA PRO A 38 -3.80 2.83 -12.16
C PRO A 38 -4.92 1.89 -11.67
N GLU A 39 -4.92 0.63 -12.10
CA GLU A 39 -5.90 -0.38 -11.66
C GLU A 39 -5.66 -0.87 -10.23
N ILE A 40 -4.45 -0.66 -9.67
CA ILE A 40 -4.12 -1.07 -8.30
C ILE A 40 -4.23 0.15 -7.40
N PRO A 41 -5.21 0.22 -6.48
CA PRO A 41 -5.26 1.28 -5.49
C PRO A 41 -3.99 1.27 -4.65
N HIS A 42 -3.39 2.42 -4.45
CA HIS A 42 -2.12 2.55 -3.75
C HIS A 42 -2.21 3.73 -2.78
N GLU A 43 -1.48 3.59 -1.68
CA GLU A 43 -1.37 4.62 -0.67
C GLU A 43 0.11 4.97 -0.51
N VAL A 44 0.39 6.27 -0.48
CA VAL A 44 1.73 6.80 -0.20
C VAL A 44 1.68 7.47 1.15
N THR A 45 2.61 7.13 2.02
CA THR A 45 2.70 7.70 3.36
C THR A 45 4.11 8.20 3.62
N VAL A 46 4.22 9.46 4.02
CA VAL A 46 5.45 10.06 4.53
C VAL A 46 5.21 10.43 5.98
N VAL A 47 6.04 9.90 6.88
CA VAL A 47 5.97 10.16 8.31
C VAL A 47 7.29 10.79 8.73
N VAL A 48 7.22 12.01 9.29
CA VAL A 48 8.39 12.75 9.79
C VAL A 48 8.16 13.06 11.27
N PRO A 49 8.47 12.12 12.18
CA PRO A 49 8.18 12.29 13.61
C PRO A 49 9.02 13.36 14.28
N ARG A 50 10.31 13.47 13.91
CA ARG A 50 11.21 14.45 14.53
C ARG A 50 12.27 14.91 13.54
N ALA A 51 12.16 16.18 13.15
CA ALA A 51 13.15 16.92 12.39
C ALA A 51 13.37 18.26 13.08
N GLU A 52 14.35 18.32 13.99
CA GLU A 52 14.65 19.50 14.79
C GLU A 52 16.01 20.09 14.42
N ILE A 53 16.09 21.42 14.46
CA ILE A 53 17.34 22.16 14.44
C ILE A 53 17.40 22.92 15.77
N ARG A 54 18.45 22.67 16.55
CA ARG A 54 18.71 23.35 17.82
C ARG A 54 19.97 24.16 17.66
N GLU A 55 19.85 25.45 17.90
CA GLU A 55 20.95 26.40 17.78
C GLU A 55 21.14 27.10 19.13
N LYS A 56 22.39 27.24 19.56
CA LYS A 56 22.76 28.06 20.71
C LYS A 56 23.61 29.22 20.22
N TYR A 57 23.37 30.38 20.81
CA TYR A 57 24.06 31.62 20.50
C TYR A 57 24.74 32.15 21.76
N ASP A 58 25.88 32.84 21.61
CA ASP A 58 26.52 33.59 22.70
C ASP A 58 25.80 34.93 22.96
N ASP A 59 26.25 35.65 24.00
CA ASP A 59 25.71 36.98 24.36
C ASP A 59 25.91 38.04 23.26
N ASN A 60 26.82 37.79 22.32
CA ASN A 60 27.09 38.65 21.16
C ASN A 60 26.29 38.24 19.92
N GLY A 61 25.45 37.19 20.00
CA GLY A 61 24.65 36.69 18.90
C GLY A 61 25.40 35.77 17.92
N HIS A 62 26.61 35.29 18.24
CA HIS A 62 27.32 34.32 17.43
C HIS A 62 26.82 32.90 17.71
N LEU A 63 26.60 32.13 16.64
CA LEU A 63 26.25 30.72 16.75
C LEU A 63 27.42 29.93 17.36
N ILE A 64 27.19 29.36 18.54
CA ILE A 64 28.19 28.56 19.27
C ILE A 64 27.98 27.06 19.09
N GLU A 65 26.74 26.63 18.86
CA GLU A 65 26.40 25.21 18.71
C GLU A 65 25.20 25.05 17.79
N LYS A 66 25.27 24.04 16.92
CA LYS A 66 24.17 23.62 16.07
C LYS A 66 24.02 22.11 16.12
N GLU A 67 22.86 21.66 16.56
CA GLU A 67 22.47 20.25 16.59
C GLU A 67 21.31 20.03 15.62
N ILE A 68 21.45 19.03 14.75
CA ILE A 68 20.41 18.62 13.81
C ILE A 68 19.94 17.22 14.23
N ILE A 69 18.65 17.11 14.57
CA ILE A 69 18.05 15.84 15.00
C ILE A 69 17.05 15.38 13.95
N LEU A 70 17.40 14.30 13.25
CA LEU A 70 16.55 13.62 12.29
C LEU A 70 16.23 12.23 12.85
N ASN A 71 14.98 11.96 13.22
CA ASN A 71 14.61 10.69 13.84
C ASN A 71 13.27 10.14 13.31
N SER A 72 13.24 8.82 13.11
CA SER A 72 12.09 8.02 12.68
C SER A 72 11.42 8.45 11.36
N ILE A 73 12.19 9.03 10.44
CA ILE A 73 11.68 9.47 9.13
C ILE A 73 11.38 8.24 8.27
N THR A 74 10.13 8.11 7.83
CA THR A 74 9.65 6.95 7.09
C THR A 74 8.98 7.40 5.80
N VAL A 75 9.34 6.77 4.68
CA VAL A 75 8.67 6.92 3.39
C VAL A 75 8.18 5.53 2.98
N VAL A 76 6.86 5.38 2.85
CA VAL A 76 6.20 4.11 2.56
C VAL A 76 5.35 4.23 1.32
N HIS A 77 5.43 3.20 0.48
CA HIS A 77 4.47 2.96 -0.57
C HIS A 77 3.73 1.64 -0.27
N ALA A 78 2.42 1.71 -0.04
CA ALA A 78 1.57 0.57 0.31
C ALA A 78 0.53 0.29 -0.80
N PRO A 79 0.81 -0.62 -1.75
CA PRO A 79 -0.20 -1.04 -2.71
C PRO A 79 -1.28 -1.87 -2.00
N ARG A 80 -2.55 -1.57 -2.25
CA ARG A 80 -3.65 -2.38 -1.72
C ARG A 80 -3.81 -3.62 -2.58
N HIS A 81 -4.01 -4.76 -1.93
CA HIS A 81 -4.40 -5.98 -2.64
C HIS A 81 -5.79 -5.75 -3.27
N PRO A 82 -6.08 -6.31 -4.47
CA PRO A 82 -7.45 -6.34 -4.98
C PRO A 82 -8.39 -6.91 -3.92
N LEU A 83 -9.63 -6.38 -3.88
CA LEU A 83 -10.68 -6.88 -2.99
C LEU A 83 -10.75 -8.40 -3.12
N ALA A 84 -10.80 -9.10 -1.98
CA ALA A 84 -10.89 -10.55 -1.96
C ALA A 84 -12.09 -11.01 -2.81
N ASP A 85 -11.91 -12.11 -3.53
CA ASP A 85 -13.02 -12.76 -4.22
C ASP A 85 -14.16 -13.03 -3.22
N PRO A 86 -15.42 -13.03 -3.69
CA PRO A 86 -16.56 -13.35 -2.82
C PRO A 86 -16.30 -14.65 -2.06
N PRO A 87 -16.73 -14.73 -0.78
CA PRO A 87 -16.45 -15.88 0.05
C PRO A 87 -16.89 -17.16 -0.66
N SER A 88 -16.04 -18.19 -0.60
CA SER A 88 -16.39 -19.50 -1.11
C SER A 88 -17.69 -19.97 -0.46
N PRO A 89 -18.59 -20.63 -1.20
CA PRO A 89 -19.82 -21.16 -0.62
C PRO A 89 -19.48 -22.08 0.56
N PRO A 90 -20.33 -22.10 1.60
CA PRO A 90 -20.11 -22.95 2.76
C PRO A 90 -20.00 -24.42 2.30
N PRO A 91 -19.15 -25.24 2.96
CA PRO A 91 -18.97 -26.63 2.59
C PRO A 91 -20.30 -27.40 2.69
N GLU A 92 -20.60 -28.22 1.68
CA GLU A 92 -21.76 -29.12 1.72
C GLU A 92 -21.59 -30.13 2.86
N ILE A 93 -22.48 -30.09 3.85
CA ILE A 93 -22.51 -31.08 4.92
C ILE A 93 -23.13 -32.36 4.36
N PRO A 94 -22.40 -33.49 4.31
CA PRO A 94 -22.95 -34.73 3.79
C PRO A 94 -24.16 -35.17 4.63
N VAL A 95 -25.26 -35.50 3.96
CA VAL A 95 -26.48 -35.99 4.61
C VAL A 95 -26.15 -37.29 5.35
N ARG A 96 -26.36 -37.29 6.67
CA ARG A 96 -26.21 -38.49 7.51
C ARG A 96 -27.20 -39.56 7.02
N ARG A 97 -26.71 -40.62 6.38
CA ARG A 97 -27.55 -41.80 6.05
C ARG A 97 -28.10 -42.38 7.35
N GLN A 98 -29.41 -42.27 7.54
CA GLN A 98 -30.12 -43.11 8.52
C GLN A 98 -30.18 -44.52 7.95
N VAL A 99 -29.35 -45.42 8.47
CA VAL A 99 -29.47 -46.84 8.16
C VAL A 99 -30.64 -47.36 8.98
N SER A 100 -31.80 -47.51 8.33
CA SER A 100 -32.94 -48.22 8.91
C SER A 100 -32.67 -49.72 8.97
N ASN A 101 -33.28 -50.37 9.97
CA ASN A 101 -33.44 -51.81 10.15
C ASN A 101 -32.55 -52.48 11.20
N PHE A 102 -32.92 -52.33 12.48
CA PHE A 102 -32.85 -53.45 13.41
C PHE A 102 -34.23 -54.12 13.43
N GLN A 103 -34.39 -55.17 12.61
CA GLN A 103 -35.47 -56.12 12.79
C GLN A 103 -35.21 -56.87 14.10
N GLN A 104 -35.99 -56.60 15.15
CA GLN A 104 -36.00 -57.39 16.36
C GLN A 104 -36.64 -58.74 16.04
N LYS A 105 -35.83 -59.80 16.06
CA LYS A 105 -36.30 -61.18 15.94
C LYS A 105 -36.67 -61.68 17.35
N VAL A 106 -37.96 -62.03 17.52
CA VAL A 106 -38.54 -62.67 18.70
C VAL A 106 -38.10 -64.14 18.75
#